data_AF-A0A841CW58-F1
#
_entry.id   AF-A0A841CW58-F1
#
_cell.length_a   1.000
_cell.length_b   1.000
_cell.length_c   1.000
_cell.angle_alpha   90.00
_cell.angle_beta   90.00
_cell.angle_gamma   90.00
#
_symmetry.space_group_name_H-M   'P 1'
#
loop_
_entity.id
_entity.type
_entity.pdbx_description
1 polymer ?
#
loop_
_entity_poly.entity_id
_entity_poly.type
_entity_poly.pdbx_seq_one_letter_code
_entity_poly.pdbx_strand_id
1 'polypeptide(L)'
;MSFPDHGEPSSGYEELSFGSGDPDREPRLQLWLRAHARLLAVCAAVLVVFGAAGAGGWYLYERSLRPLPPPDAAFPEPLRFWVSLCGGYGPGGGSCPGRPKATEADYRKVADRMRAMPELAEVVFKDETMVRRAMMARYTAMDEQTMLAGAVFAPSLTGTLRRSGDFAVVAARLKAFPEVETVLPEPSNFWAGKADLEIVLCAKDDRLKKECVENRPAGVEGAATEAEKEAVVARLWDLPGAETIYLQDRGHLMRLMRHHESEALRLMRPLGPDQMYRFHFGGPRRPDQMYETFYVKLSTPIDPTGTAGIARALKLLPGVLAVYPVEAGE
;
A
#
# COMPACT_ATOMS: atom_id res chain seq x y z
N MET A 1 -61.31 -41.00 -32.88
CA MET A 1 -60.83 -41.17 -31.50
C MET A 1 -61.32 -39.97 -30.72
N SER A 2 -62.38 -40.17 -29.96
CA SER A 2 -63.05 -39.15 -29.16
C SER A 2 -62.55 -39.26 -27.72
N PHE A 3 -62.09 -38.15 -27.14
CA PHE A 3 -61.73 -38.07 -25.73
C PHE A 3 -62.88 -37.42 -24.94
N PRO A 4 -63.13 -37.88 -23.70
CA PRO A 4 -64.25 -37.45 -22.91
C PRO A 4 -64.05 -36.07 -22.27
N ASP A 5 -65.16 -35.34 -22.25
CA ASP A 5 -65.42 -34.10 -21.54
C ASP A 5 -65.20 -34.33 -20.04
N HIS A 6 -64.19 -33.69 -19.46
CA HIS A 6 -64.00 -33.62 -18.01
C HIS A 6 -64.43 -32.24 -17.55
N GLY A 7 -65.57 -32.21 -16.87
CA GLY A 7 -66.18 -31.01 -16.31
C GLY A 7 -65.23 -30.22 -15.41
N GLU A 8 -65.27 -28.91 -15.59
CA GLU A 8 -64.62 -27.91 -14.75
C GLU A 8 -65.14 -28.02 -13.30
N PRO A 9 -64.25 -28.11 -12.28
CA PRO A 9 -64.64 -27.86 -10.91
C PRO A 9 -64.93 -26.37 -10.74
N SER A 10 -66.13 -26.04 -10.29
CA SER A 10 -66.58 -24.67 -10.03
C SER A 10 -65.60 -23.96 -9.09
N SER A 11 -65.02 -22.86 -9.57
CA SER A 11 -64.20 -21.96 -8.76
C SER A 11 -65.06 -21.33 -7.66
N GLY A 12 -64.94 -21.88 -6.46
CA GLY A 12 -65.37 -21.21 -5.23
C GLY A 12 -64.43 -20.04 -4.95
N TYR A 13 -64.61 -18.93 -5.66
CA TYR A 13 -64.15 -17.64 -5.17
C TYR A 13 -65.11 -17.28 -4.02
N GLU A 14 -64.73 -17.64 -2.80
CA GLU A 14 -65.23 -16.94 -1.61
C GLU A 14 -64.79 -15.48 -1.76
N GLU A 15 -65.67 -14.67 -2.32
CA GLU A 15 -65.63 -13.23 -2.14
C GLU A 15 -65.71 -12.97 -0.64
N LEU A 16 -64.54 -12.81 -0.01
CA LEU A 16 -64.40 -12.10 1.25
C LEU A 16 -64.85 -10.65 0.99
N SER A 17 -66.17 -10.47 0.95
CA SER A 17 -66.83 -9.18 1.02
C SER A 17 -66.56 -8.64 2.41
N PHE A 18 -65.41 -7.98 2.55
CA PHE A 18 -65.13 -7.09 3.66
C PHE A 18 -66.18 -5.99 3.58
N GLY A 19 -67.26 -6.17 4.35
CA GLY A 19 -68.41 -5.28 4.42
C GLY A 19 -67.95 -3.82 4.39
N SER A 20 -68.30 -3.17 3.30
CA SER A 20 -68.17 -1.74 3.12
C SER A 20 -69.09 -1.03 4.11
N GLY A 21 -68.48 -0.30 5.04
CA GLY A 21 -69.11 0.88 5.67
C GLY A 21 -70.21 0.62 6.69
N ASP A 22 -69.86 0.05 7.84
CA ASP A 22 -70.57 0.37 9.08
C ASP A 22 -69.88 1.58 9.74
N PRO A 23 -70.40 2.81 9.58
CA PRO A 23 -69.80 4.02 10.16
C PRO A 23 -69.78 4.01 11.70
N ASP A 24 -70.56 3.11 12.34
CA ASP A 24 -70.64 2.98 13.79
C ASP A 24 -69.66 1.95 14.37
N ARG A 25 -68.78 1.35 13.55
CA ARG A 25 -67.73 0.43 14.01
C ARG A 25 -66.45 1.14 14.48
N GLU A 26 -66.29 2.42 14.14
CA GLU A 26 -65.15 3.27 14.53
C GLU A 26 -65.14 3.87 15.96
N PRO A 27 -66.24 4.05 16.72
CA PRO A 27 -66.22 4.80 17.97
C PRO A 27 -65.44 4.08 19.08
N ARG A 28 -65.43 2.73 19.08
CA ARG A 28 -64.64 1.95 20.05
C ARG A 28 -63.12 2.06 19.81
N LEU A 29 -62.69 2.06 18.55
CA LEU A 29 -61.27 2.24 18.19
C LEU A 29 -60.79 3.65 18.55
N GLN A 30 -61.59 4.68 18.30
CA GLN A 30 -61.24 6.05 18.67
C GLN A 30 -61.16 6.25 20.19
N LEU A 31 -62.07 5.67 20.97
CA LEU A 31 -62.01 5.68 22.44
C LEU A 31 -60.77 4.96 22.97
N TRP A 32 -60.43 3.81 22.40
CA TRP A 32 -59.25 3.05 22.77
C TRP A 32 -57.95 3.79 22.42
N LEU A 33 -57.87 4.35 21.21
CA LEU A 33 -56.73 5.17 20.77
C LEU A 33 -56.54 6.39 21.66
N ARG A 34 -57.62 7.08 22.06
CA ARG A 34 -57.53 8.21 23.00
C ARG A 34 -57.05 7.78 24.38
N ALA A 35 -57.53 6.64 24.88
CA ALA A 35 -57.09 6.09 26.17
C ALA A 35 -55.61 5.68 26.17
N HIS A 36 -55.10 5.19 25.03
CA HIS A 36 -53.73 4.68 24.88
C HIS A 36 -52.80 5.63 24.12
N ALA A 37 -53.25 6.83 23.74
CA ALA A 37 -52.49 7.76 22.91
C ALA A 37 -51.11 8.09 23.50
N ARG A 38 -51.03 8.25 24.83
CA ARG A 38 -49.77 8.48 25.53
C ARG A 38 -48.82 7.28 25.45
N LEU A 39 -49.34 6.07 25.64
CA LEU A 39 -48.54 4.84 25.55
C LEU A 39 -48.05 4.63 24.12
N LEU A 40 -48.92 4.81 23.13
CA LEU A 40 -48.56 4.70 21.71
C LEU A 40 -47.53 5.75 21.30
N ALA A 41 -47.67 6.99 21.78
CA ALA A 41 -46.69 8.04 21.56
C ALA A 41 -45.32 7.70 22.18
N VAL A 42 -45.31 7.15 23.40
CA VAL A 42 -44.08 6.67 24.06
C VAL A 42 -43.46 5.52 23.26
N CYS A 43 -44.23 4.52 22.84
CA CYS A 43 -43.74 3.42 22.01
C CYS A 43 -43.17 3.90 20.68
N ALA A 44 -43.86 4.82 20.00
CA ALA A 44 -43.39 5.42 18.76
C ALA A 44 -42.08 6.20 18.98
N ALA A 45 -41.99 7.02 20.04
CA ALA A 45 -40.78 7.74 20.38
C ALA A 45 -39.61 6.79 20.67
N VAL A 46 -39.84 5.71 21.41
CA VAL A 46 -38.83 4.69 21.70
C VAL A 46 -38.35 4.01 20.42
N LEU A 47 -39.26 3.61 19.53
CA LEU A 47 -38.90 3.01 18.24
C LEU A 47 -38.09 3.97 17.36
N VAL A 48 -38.44 5.26 17.35
CA VAL A 48 -37.66 6.29 16.64
C VAL A 48 -36.26 6.43 17.22
N VAL A 49 -36.11 6.46 18.54
CA VAL A 49 -34.80 6.54 19.20
C VAL A 49 -33.95 5.31 18.88
N PHE A 50 -34.51 4.10 18.96
CA PHE A 50 -33.78 2.88 18.60
C PHE A 50 -33.44 2.83 17.11
N GLY A 51 -34.34 3.26 16.23
CA GLY A 51 -34.08 3.38 14.79
C GLY A 51 -32.94 4.35 14.49
N ALA A 52 -32.94 5.53 15.14
CA ALA A 52 -31.87 6.51 15.00
C ALA A 52 -30.54 6.02 15.57
N ALA A 53 -30.55 5.34 16.72
CA ALA A 53 -29.36 4.75 17.32
C ALA A 53 -28.80 3.60 16.47
N GLY A 54 -29.66 2.76 15.90
CA GLY A 54 -29.28 1.70 14.97
C GLY A 54 -28.66 2.24 13.70
N ALA A 55 -29.30 3.23 13.06
CA ALA A 55 -28.77 3.90 11.87
C ALA A 55 -27.45 4.64 12.16
N GLY A 56 -27.36 5.33 13.29
CA GLY A 56 -26.14 6.00 13.74
C GLY A 56 -25.00 5.03 14.04
N GLY A 57 -25.30 3.91 14.71
CA GLY A 57 -24.33 2.85 14.98
C GLY A 57 -23.83 2.19 13.70
N TRP A 58 -24.73 1.89 12.76
CA TRP A 58 -24.37 1.36 11.44
C TRP A 58 -23.49 2.32 10.64
N TYR A 59 -23.84 3.60 10.60
CA TYR A 59 -23.04 4.64 9.94
C TYR A 59 -21.62 4.75 10.52
N LEU A 60 -21.49 4.71 11.86
CA LEU A 60 -20.19 4.75 12.52
C LEU A 60 -19.38 3.48 12.26
N TYR A 61 -20.04 2.32 12.24
CA TYR A 61 -19.42 1.05 11.88
C TYR A 61 -18.88 1.07 10.45
N GLU A 62 -19.69 1.44 9.45
CA GLU A 62 -19.22 1.57 8.06
C GLU A 62 -18.07 2.55 7.93
N ARG A 63 -18.12 3.67 8.67
CA ARG A 63 -17.04 4.65 8.67
C ARG A 63 -15.76 4.11 9.28
N SER A 64 -15.85 3.24 10.30
CA SER A 64 -14.70 2.59 10.93
C SER A 64 -13.98 1.61 10.00
N LEU A 65 -14.69 1.07 9.01
CA LEU A 65 -14.12 0.19 7.98
C LEU A 65 -13.47 0.96 6.82
N ARG A 66 -13.52 2.29 6.81
CA ARG A 66 -12.83 3.07 5.77
C ARG A 66 -11.34 3.17 6.10
N PRO A 67 -10.46 3.12 5.08
CA PRO A 67 -9.05 3.39 5.28
C PRO A 67 -8.84 4.77 5.91
N LEU A 68 -7.97 4.84 6.90
CA LEU A 68 -7.55 6.09 7.52
C LEU A 68 -6.55 6.82 6.61
N PRO A 69 -6.48 8.16 6.68
CA PRO A 69 -5.36 8.88 6.07
C PRO A 69 -4.05 8.48 6.76
N PRO A 70 -2.88 8.73 6.13
CA PRO A 70 -1.60 8.47 6.77
C PRO A 70 -1.49 9.19 8.13
N PRO A 71 -0.84 8.58 9.14
CA PRO A 71 -0.68 9.20 10.45
C PRO A 71 -0.07 10.59 10.35
N ASP A 72 -0.57 11.53 11.14
CA ASP A 72 0.01 12.87 11.26
C ASP A 72 1.28 12.81 12.12
N ALA A 73 2.37 12.34 11.51
CA ALA A 73 3.67 12.19 12.13
C ALA A 73 4.73 12.90 11.29
N ALA A 74 5.76 13.42 11.95
CA ALA A 74 6.91 13.97 11.26
C ALA A 74 7.56 12.92 10.35
N PHE A 75 7.96 13.34 9.15
CA PHE A 75 8.69 12.46 8.26
C PHE A 75 10.08 12.16 8.84
N PRO A 76 10.51 10.88 8.83
CA PRO A 76 11.81 10.53 9.39
C PRO A 76 12.94 11.19 8.60
N GLU A 77 14.00 11.58 9.30
CA GLU A 77 15.21 12.08 8.65
C GLU A 77 15.96 10.92 7.97
N PRO A 78 16.49 11.10 6.75
CA PRO A 78 17.31 10.11 6.07
C PRO A 78 18.71 10.08 6.69
N LEU A 79 18.96 9.12 7.58
CA LEU A 79 20.30 8.92 8.16
C LEU A 79 21.13 7.92 7.37
N ARG A 80 20.50 7.03 6.61
CA ARG A 80 21.19 6.00 5.84
C ARG A 80 21.46 6.45 4.42
N PHE A 81 22.52 5.91 3.83
CA PHE A 81 22.82 6.07 2.43
C PHE A 81 23.51 4.82 1.90
N TRP A 82 23.43 4.63 0.59
CA TRP A 82 24.13 3.57 -0.11
C TRP A 82 25.18 4.15 -1.05
N VAL A 83 26.25 3.38 -1.24
CA VAL A 83 27.39 3.73 -2.09
C VAL A 83 27.46 2.73 -3.24
N SER A 84 27.32 3.22 -4.47
CA SER A 84 27.63 2.45 -5.68
C SER A 84 29.09 2.60 -6.02
N LEU A 85 29.77 1.50 -6.30
CA LEU A 85 31.07 1.54 -6.96
C LEU A 85 30.92 1.27 -8.46
N CYS A 86 31.88 1.74 -9.25
CA CYS A 86 31.88 1.65 -10.70
C CYS A 86 31.57 0.23 -11.21
N GLY A 87 30.57 0.08 -12.10
CA GLY A 87 30.21 -1.22 -12.69
C GLY A 87 29.44 -2.16 -11.76
N GLY A 88 28.88 -1.63 -10.66
CA GLY A 88 28.08 -2.38 -9.69
C GLY A 88 26.72 -2.87 -10.20
N TYR A 89 26.12 -2.24 -11.23
CA TYR A 89 24.74 -2.53 -11.65
C TYR A 89 24.61 -3.28 -12.98
N GLY A 90 25.62 -4.07 -13.37
CA GLY A 90 25.58 -4.90 -14.57
C GLY A 90 25.76 -4.11 -15.89
N PRO A 91 25.60 -4.76 -17.05
CA PRO A 91 25.81 -4.14 -18.35
C PRO A 91 24.67 -3.14 -18.66
N GLY A 92 24.84 -1.89 -18.21
CA GLY A 92 23.89 -0.79 -18.45
C GLY A 92 23.57 0.06 -17.23
N GLY A 93 23.85 -0.45 -16.02
CA GLY A 93 23.74 0.30 -14.79
C GLY A 93 25.10 0.88 -14.40
N GLY A 94 25.29 2.16 -14.66
CA GLY A 94 26.37 2.93 -14.06
C GLY A 94 27.79 2.50 -14.41
N SER A 95 28.23 2.79 -15.63
CA SER A 95 29.65 2.67 -15.98
C SER A 95 30.32 4.01 -15.74
N CYS A 96 31.22 4.09 -14.76
CA CYS A 96 32.27 5.12 -14.76
C CYS A 96 33.04 4.99 -16.09
N PRO A 97 32.88 5.92 -17.06
CA PRO A 97 33.44 5.72 -18.39
C PRO A 97 34.96 5.61 -18.34
N GLY A 98 35.51 4.59 -18.97
CA GLY A 98 36.96 4.34 -19.00
C GLY A 98 37.58 3.82 -17.69
N ARG A 99 36.78 3.44 -16.69
CA ARG A 99 37.27 2.82 -15.46
C ARG A 99 36.91 1.33 -15.39
N PRO A 100 37.76 0.49 -14.77
CA PRO A 100 37.45 -0.92 -14.56
C PRO A 100 36.28 -1.08 -13.59
N LYS A 101 35.58 -2.23 -13.69
CA LYS A 101 34.58 -2.65 -12.71
C LYS A 101 35.25 -2.79 -11.34
N ALA A 102 34.62 -2.22 -10.31
CA ALA A 102 35.09 -2.35 -8.94
C ALA A 102 35.04 -3.80 -8.48
N THR A 103 36.11 -4.23 -7.83
CA THR A 103 36.27 -5.56 -7.24
C THR A 103 35.78 -5.56 -5.79
N GLU A 104 35.59 -6.73 -5.19
CA GLU A 104 35.26 -6.82 -3.76
C GLU A 104 36.33 -6.17 -2.87
N ALA A 105 37.60 -6.23 -3.27
CA ALA A 105 38.70 -5.56 -2.57
C ALA A 105 38.52 -4.03 -2.57
N ASP A 106 37.99 -3.47 -3.67
CA ASP A 106 37.66 -2.04 -3.75
C ASP A 106 36.53 -1.66 -2.79
N TYR A 107 35.49 -2.49 -2.70
CA TYR A 107 34.41 -2.29 -1.71
C TYR A 107 34.94 -2.30 -0.27
N ARG A 108 35.79 -3.27 0.07
CA ARG A 108 36.39 -3.36 1.42
C ARG A 108 37.26 -2.13 1.72
N LYS A 109 38.09 -1.71 0.75
CA LYS A 109 38.93 -0.51 0.86
C LYS A 109 38.10 0.76 1.07
N VAL A 110 37.00 0.94 0.34
CA VAL A 110 36.10 2.08 0.53
C VAL A 110 35.40 2.01 1.89
N ALA A 111 34.96 0.81 2.31
CA ALA A 111 34.36 0.60 3.63
C ALA A 111 35.31 0.97 4.78
N ASP A 112 36.58 0.59 4.70
CA ASP A 112 37.59 0.95 5.71
C ASP A 112 37.81 2.46 5.80
N ARG A 113 37.83 3.15 4.65
CA ARG A 113 37.89 4.62 4.62
C ARG A 113 36.64 5.26 5.19
N MET A 114 35.46 4.69 4.92
CA MET A 114 34.19 5.15 5.51
C MET A 114 34.22 5.01 7.04
N ARG A 115 34.71 3.88 7.57
CA ARG A 115 34.78 3.66 9.03
C ARG A 115 35.66 4.69 9.75
N ALA A 116 36.63 5.27 9.06
CA ALA A 116 37.47 6.34 9.59
C ALA A 116 36.80 7.74 9.58
N MET A 117 35.60 7.89 8.99
CA MET A 117 34.89 9.17 8.93
C MET A 117 34.13 9.44 10.23
N PRO A 118 34.43 10.53 10.96
CA PRO A 118 33.77 10.83 12.24
C PRO A 118 32.27 11.11 12.09
N GLU A 119 31.81 11.50 10.90
CA GLU A 119 30.41 11.78 10.58
C GLU A 119 29.54 10.51 10.52
N LEU A 120 30.16 9.33 10.44
CA LEU A 120 29.45 8.06 10.34
C LEU A 120 29.30 7.38 11.70
N ALA A 121 28.08 6.92 11.96
CA ALA A 121 27.73 6.06 13.08
C ALA A 121 28.06 4.60 12.78
N GLU A 122 27.77 4.16 11.55
CA GLU A 122 27.92 2.77 11.12
C GLU A 122 28.31 2.68 9.65
N VAL A 123 29.02 1.62 9.28
CA VAL A 123 29.35 1.25 7.91
C VAL A 123 29.14 -0.25 7.73
N VAL A 124 28.23 -0.63 6.84
CA VAL A 124 27.89 -2.02 6.56
C VAL A 124 28.34 -2.38 5.15
N PHE A 125 29.25 -3.35 5.07
CA PHE A 125 29.64 -3.99 3.82
C PHE A 125 29.02 -5.37 3.75
N LYS A 126 28.32 -5.67 2.65
CA LYS A 126 27.79 -7.00 2.34
C LYS A 126 28.43 -7.48 1.05
N ASP A 127 29.10 -8.62 1.10
CA ASP A 127 29.56 -9.31 -0.11
C ASP A 127 28.37 -9.76 -0.99
N GLU A 128 28.67 -10.11 -2.23
CA GLU A 128 27.66 -10.52 -3.21
C GLU A 128 26.85 -11.74 -2.75
N THR A 129 27.46 -12.66 -2.00
CA THR A 129 26.77 -13.88 -1.52
C THR A 129 25.72 -13.53 -0.47
N MET A 130 26.05 -12.62 0.44
CA MET A 130 25.10 -12.10 1.44
C MET A 130 23.97 -11.31 0.78
N VAL A 131 24.29 -10.42 -0.17
CA VAL A 131 23.26 -9.66 -0.92
C VAL A 131 22.34 -10.62 -1.68
N ARG A 132 22.91 -11.59 -2.39
CA ARG A 132 22.15 -12.60 -3.12
C ARG A 132 21.23 -13.40 -2.21
N ARG A 133 21.74 -13.90 -1.08
CA ARG A 133 20.93 -14.66 -0.11
C ARG A 133 19.77 -13.81 0.42
N ALA A 134 20.03 -12.57 0.80
CA ALA A 134 19.02 -11.66 1.33
C ALA A 134 17.94 -11.34 0.27
N MET A 135 18.34 -11.02 -0.96
CA MET A 135 17.40 -10.76 -2.05
C MET A 135 16.60 -12.01 -2.44
N MET A 136 17.24 -13.18 -2.52
CA MET A 136 16.53 -14.44 -2.78
C MET A 136 15.49 -14.73 -1.70
N ALA A 137 15.86 -14.59 -0.43
CA ALA A 137 14.93 -14.77 0.68
C ALA A 137 13.75 -13.80 0.59
N ARG A 138 14.03 -12.51 0.33
CA ARG A 138 13.02 -11.46 0.18
C ARG A 138 12.06 -11.75 -0.98
N TYR A 139 12.56 -11.94 -2.20
CA TYR A 139 11.70 -12.17 -3.37
C TYR A 139 10.97 -13.52 -3.32
N THR A 140 11.56 -14.55 -2.72
CA THR A 140 10.86 -15.83 -2.52
C THR A 140 9.71 -15.68 -1.52
N ALA A 141 9.93 -14.97 -0.41
CA ALA A 141 8.88 -14.72 0.59
C ALA A 141 7.72 -13.87 0.01
N MET A 142 7.99 -13.08 -1.02
CA MET A 142 6.99 -12.25 -1.69
C MET A 142 6.36 -12.94 -2.91
N ASP A 143 6.79 -14.16 -3.28
CA ASP A 143 6.38 -14.86 -4.51
C ASP A 143 6.65 -14.03 -5.78
N GLU A 144 7.82 -13.36 -5.83
CA GLU A 144 8.24 -12.44 -6.90
C GLU A 144 9.35 -13.03 -7.78
N GLN A 145 9.06 -14.13 -8.47
CA GLN A 145 10.05 -14.85 -9.27
C GLN A 145 10.57 -14.04 -10.47
N THR A 146 9.73 -13.19 -11.06
CA THR A 146 10.11 -12.30 -12.18
C THR A 146 11.15 -11.26 -11.74
N MET A 147 10.94 -10.63 -10.58
CA MET A 147 11.89 -9.69 -9.98
C MET A 147 13.21 -10.39 -9.64
N LEU A 148 13.14 -11.61 -9.12
CA LEU A 148 14.33 -12.40 -8.81
C LEU A 148 15.13 -12.75 -10.07
N ALA A 149 14.46 -13.09 -11.17
CA ALA A 149 15.11 -13.40 -12.44
C ALA A 149 15.83 -12.20 -13.06
N GLY A 150 15.34 -10.99 -12.81
CA GLY A 150 15.96 -9.72 -13.25
C GLY A 150 16.96 -9.12 -12.26
N ALA A 151 17.12 -9.70 -11.07
CA ALA A 151 17.94 -9.12 -10.01
C ALA A 151 19.44 -9.16 -10.34
N VAL A 152 20.11 -8.02 -10.18
CA VAL A 152 21.57 -7.93 -10.25
C VAL A 152 22.14 -8.11 -8.86
N PHE A 153 22.94 -9.16 -8.68
CA PHE A 153 23.66 -9.39 -7.43
C PHE A 153 25.05 -8.75 -7.52
N ALA A 154 25.28 -7.76 -6.68
CA ALA A 154 26.59 -7.13 -6.50
C ALA A 154 26.84 -6.91 -5.01
N PRO A 155 28.11 -6.79 -4.58
CA PRO A 155 28.41 -6.33 -3.24
C PRO A 155 27.72 -4.98 -2.95
N SER A 156 27.29 -4.78 -1.72
CA SER A 156 26.67 -3.52 -1.30
C SER A 156 27.43 -2.87 -0.15
N LEU A 157 27.41 -1.55 -0.15
CA LEU A 157 28.05 -0.72 0.87
C LEU A 157 27.06 0.36 1.30
N THR A 158 26.73 0.36 2.58
CA THR A 158 25.86 1.37 3.18
C THR A 158 26.56 2.05 4.35
N GLY A 159 26.13 3.28 4.64
CA GLY A 159 26.58 4.03 5.79
C GLY A 159 25.40 4.67 6.51
N THR A 160 25.54 4.83 7.83
CA THR A 160 24.59 5.54 8.68
C THR A 160 25.27 6.80 9.21
N LEU A 161 24.68 7.95 8.95
CA LEU A 161 25.13 9.25 9.43
C LEU A 161 24.81 9.41 10.92
N ARG A 162 25.67 10.11 11.66
CA ARG A 162 25.35 10.56 13.02
C ARG A 162 24.30 11.67 13.02
N ARG A 163 24.28 12.49 11.97
CA ARG A 163 23.36 13.62 11.79
C ARG A 163 23.01 13.72 10.31
N SER A 164 21.73 13.91 9.99
CA SER A 164 21.22 14.09 8.61
C SER A 164 21.98 15.18 7.85
N GLY A 165 22.23 16.31 8.49
CA GLY A 165 22.95 17.45 7.90
C GLY A 165 24.40 17.18 7.46
N ASP A 166 25.01 16.05 7.85
CA ASP A 166 26.37 15.68 7.44
C ASP A 166 26.41 15.01 6.04
N PHE A 167 25.26 14.62 5.47
CA PHE A 167 25.19 13.87 4.22
C PHE A 167 25.96 14.52 3.07
N ALA A 168 25.80 15.84 2.89
CA ALA A 168 26.45 16.61 1.83
C ALA A 168 27.99 16.49 1.84
N VAL A 169 28.58 16.60 3.03
CA VAL A 169 30.03 16.55 3.22
C VAL A 169 30.54 15.13 3.01
N VAL A 170 29.83 14.14 3.56
CA VAL A 170 30.16 12.71 3.40
C VAL A 170 30.09 12.31 1.92
N ALA A 171 28.99 12.65 1.23
CA ALA A 171 28.80 12.33 -0.17
C ALA A 171 29.89 12.96 -1.06
N ALA A 172 30.29 14.21 -0.81
CA ALA A 172 31.38 14.86 -1.53
C ALA A 172 32.72 14.16 -1.30
N ARG A 173 33.03 13.79 -0.04
CA ARG A 173 34.26 13.08 0.31
C ARG A 173 34.34 11.70 -0.35
N LEU A 174 33.23 10.95 -0.35
CA LEU A 174 33.15 9.62 -0.96
C LEU A 174 33.23 9.68 -2.49
N LYS A 175 32.56 10.64 -3.13
CA LYS A 175 32.65 10.85 -4.59
C LYS A 175 34.05 11.20 -5.09
N ALA A 176 34.94 11.66 -4.21
CA ALA A 176 36.35 11.89 -4.55
C ALA A 176 37.16 10.58 -4.70
N PHE A 177 36.62 9.44 -4.26
CA PHE A 177 37.27 8.15 -4.44
C PHE A 177 37.09 7.65 -5.88
N PRO A 178 38.16 7.22 -6.57
CA PRO A 178 38.07 6.82 -7.97
C PRO A 178 37.18 5.58 -8.19
N GLU A 179 36.96 4.77 -7.17
CA GLU A 179 36.12 3.58 -7.21
C GLU A 179 34.63 3.88 -7.05
N VAL A 180 34.27 5.03 -6.44
CA VAL A 180 32.90 5.41 -6.13
C VAL A 180 32.25 6.07 -7.34
N GLU A 181 31.10 5.54 -7.74
CA GLU A 181 30.27 6.11 -8.80
C GLU A 181 29.26 7.08 -8.22
N THR A 182 28.45 6.60 -7.27
CA THR A 182 27.36 7.39 -6.72
C THR A 182 27.19 7.12 -5.23
N VAL A 183 26.67 8.13 -4.55
CA VAL A 183 26.32 8.10 -3.14
C VAL A 183 24.94 8.69 -3.06
N LEU A 184 23.98 7.91 -2.60
CA LEU A 184 22.57 8.27 -2.62
C LEU A 184 21.95 8.04 -1.25
N PRO A 185 21.17 9.01 -0.74
CA PRO A 185 20.49 8.82 0.52
C PRO A 185 19.48 7.69 0.36
N GLU A 186 19.40 6.85 1.38
CA GLU A 186 18.39 5.81 1.48
C GLU A 186 17.15 6.42 2.15
N PRO A 187 15.98 6.43 1.49
CA PRO A 187 14.77 6.98 2.08
C PRO A 187 14.44 6.22 3.37
N SER A 188 14.30 6.96 4.48
CA SER A 188 13.80 6.38 5.73
C SER A 188 12.35 5.91 5.54
N ASN A 189 12.06 4.68 5.97
CA ASN A 189 10.73 4.11 5.86
C ASN A 189 9.76 4.79 6.83
N PHE A 190 8.94 5.72 6.34
CA PHE A 190 7.91 6.40 7.15
C PHE A 190 6.95 5.42 7.83
N TRP A 191 6.66 4.29 7.18
CA TRP A 191 5.70 3.29 7.66
C TRP A 191 6.29 2.27 8.63
N ALA A 192 7.61 2.27 8.82
CA ALA A 192 8.27 1.46 9.83
C ALA A 192 7.59 1.61 11.20
N GLY A 193 7.17 0.48 11.77
CA GLY A 193 6.49 0.39 13.06
C GLY A 193 5.02 0.86 13.06
N LYS A 194 4.53 1.47 11.96
CA LYS A 194 3.14 1.96 11.83
C LYS A 194 2.26 1.00 11.03
N ALA A 195 2.87 0.23 10.14
CA ALA A 195 2.21 -0.81 9.37
C ALA A 195 3.14 -2.01 9.25
N ASP A 196 2.55 -3.16 8.95
CA ASP A 196 3.24 -4.44 8.79
C ASP A 196 3.21 -4.91 7.33
N LEU A 197 2.19 -4.48 6.56
CA LEU A 197 2.05 -4.78 5.13
C LEU A 197 1.86 -3.50 4.31
N GLU A 198 2.35 -3.54 3.08
CA GLU A 198 2.21 -2.53 2.05
C GLU A 198 1.58 -3.19 0.80
N ILE A 199 0.46 -2.65 0.33
CA ILE A 199 -0.27 -3.14 -0.85
C ILE A 199 -0.27 -2.02 -1.89
N VAL A 200 0.61 -2.17 -2.88
CA VAL A 200 0.78 -1.20 -3.95
C VAL A 200 -0.33 -1.41 -4.97
N LEU A 201 -1.10 -0.37 -5.25
CA LEU A 201 -2.16 -0.42 -6.23
C LEU A 201 -1.65 -0.11 -7.64
N CYS A 202 -2.37 -0.59 -8.64
CA CYS A 202 -2.12 -0.24 -10.02
C CYS A 202 -2.17 1.29 -10.24
N ALA A 203 -1.20 1.80 -11.00
CA ALA A 203 -1.18 3.19 -11.45
C ALA A 203 -1.17 3.25 -12.99
N LYS A 204 -1.21 4.46 -13.53
CA LYS A 204 -1.12 4.72 -14.98
C LYS A 204 0.30 4.56 -15.55
N ASP A 205 1.27 4.08 -14.76
CA ASP A 205 2.66 3.93 -15.23
C ASP A 205 2.77 2.84 -16.30
N ASP A 206 3.20 3.26 -17.49
CA ASP A 206 3.36 2.41 -18.66
C ASP A 206 4.35 1.24 -18.45
N ARG A 207 5.29 1.36 -17.52
CA ARG A 207 6.36 0.37 -17.32
C ARG A 207 5.91 -0.91 -16.63
N LEU A 208 4.93 -0.80 -15.73
CA LEU A 208 4.38 -1.93 -14.99
C LEU A 208 2.97 -2.30 -15.47
N LYS A 209 2.57 -1.78 -16.65
CA LYS A 209 1.28 -2.10 -17.27
C LYS A 209 1.02 -3.60 -17.38
N LYS A 210 2.05 -4.39 -17.69
CA LYS A 210 1.89 -5.84 -17.87
C LYS A 210 1.42 -6.53 -16.60
N GLU A 211 2.04 -6.23 -15.46
CA GLU A 211 1.72 -6.85 -14.17
C GLU A 211 0.30 -6.49 -13.71
N CYS A 212 -0.12 -5.25 -13.93
CA CYS A 212 -1.47 -4.81 -13.59
C CYS A 212 -2.57 -5.37 -14.52
N VAL A 213 -2.24 -5.72 -15.75
CA VAL A 213 -3.21 -6.28 -16.72
C VAL A 213 -3.49 -7.75 -16.44
N GLU A 214 -2.53 -8.51 -15.90
CA GLU A 214 -2.70 -9.95 -15.64
C GLU A 214 -3.84 -10.26 -14.66
N ASN A 215 -4.04 -9.40 -13.65
CA ASN A 215 -5.06 -9.60 -12.61
C ASN A 215 -6.38 -8.87 -12.90
N ARG A 216 -6.56 -8.34 -14.12
CA ARG A 216 -7.73 -7.55 -14.51
C ARG A 216 -8.50 -8.17 -15.68
N PRO A 217 -9.79 -7.85 -15.83
CA PRO A 217 -10.53 -8.20 -17.03
C PRO A 217 -9.84 -7.65 -18.28
N ALA A 218 -9.89 -8.41 -19.37
CA ALA A 218 -9.26 -8.04 -20.63
C ALA A 218 -9.72 -6.64 -21.10
N GLY A 219 -8.77 -5.77 -21.42
CA GLY A 219 -9.02 -4.40 -21.89
C GLY A 219 -9.14 -3.34 -20.78
N VAL A 220 -9.03 -3.71 -19.50
CA VAL A 220 -8.98 -2.74 -18.39
C VAL A 220 -7.53 -2.32 -18.12
N GLU A 221 -7.23 -1.05 -18.40
CA GLU A 221 -5.90 -0.46 -18.19
C GLU A 221 -5.92 0.73 -17.21
N GLY A 222 -4.75 1.07 -16.65
CA GLY A 222 -4.55 2.30 -15.87
C GLY A 222 -4.58 2.09 -14.36
N ALA A 223 -4.92 3.15 -13.62
CA ALA A 223 -4.93 3.12 -12.15
C ALA A 223 -6.04 2.23 -11.57
N ALA A 224 -5.92 1.83 -10.30
CA ALA A 224 -6.99 1.20 -9.53
C ALA A 224 -8.26 2.06 -9.52
N THR A 225 -9.39 1.46 -9.91
CA THR A 225 -10.72 2.08 -9.82
C THR A 225 -11.19 2.09 -8.37
N GLU A 226 -12.17 2.93 -8.04
CA GLU A 226 -12.71 2.97 -6.67
C GLU A 226 -13.36 1.64 -6.26
N ALA A 227 -14.02 0.94 -7.19
CA ALA A 227 -14.59 -0.39 -6.91
C ALA A 227 -13.50 -1.45 -6.62
N GLU A 228 -12.38 -1.39 -7.35
CA GLU A 228 -11.22 -2.27 -7.06
C GLU A 228 -10.61 -1.94 -5.69
N LYS A 229 -10.47 -0.65 -5.35
CA LYS A 229 -9.99 -0.22 -4.03
C LYS A 229 -10.91 -0.71 -2.92
N GLU A 230 -12.23 -0.57 -3.07
CA GLU A 230 -13.21 -1.07 -2.10
C GLU A 230 -13.12 -2.59 -1.93
N ALA A 231 -12.95 -3.34 -3.02
CA ALA A 231 -12.76 -4.79 -2.98
C ALA A 231 -11.46 -5.18 -2.26
N VAL A 232 -10.37 -4.45 -2.49
CA VAL A 232 -9.11 -4.64 -1.76
C VAL A 232 -9.30 -4.35 -0.28
N VAL A 233 -9.92 -3.21 0.09
CA VAL A 233 -10.16 -2.85 1.50
C VAL A 233 -11.03 -3.89 2.21
N ALA A 234 -12.10 -4.37 1.57
CA ALA A 234 -12.93 -5.43 2.12
C ALA A 234 -12.09 -6.68 2.39
N ARG A 235 -11.26 -7.11 1.43
CA ARG A 235 -10.40 -8.28 1.59
C ARG A 235 -9.33 -8.08 2.67
N LEU A 236 -8.84 -6.85 2.85
CA LEU A 236 -7.88 -6.50 3.89
C LEU A 236 -8.50 -6.58 5.29
N TRP A 237 -9.76 -6.16 5.47
CA TRP A 237 -10.47 -6.32 6.75
C TRP A 237 -10.79 -7.78 7.08
N ASP A 238 -10.93 -8.63 6.06
CA ASP A 238 -11.10 -10.08 6.24
C ASP A 238 -9.79 -10.79 6.64
N LEU A 239 -8.65 -10.09 6.70
CA LEU A 239 -7.40 -10.68 7.15
C LEU A 239 -7.45 -10.91 8.67
N PRO A 240 -7.07 -12.11 9.16
CA PRO A 240 -6.96 -12.35 10.58
C PRO A 240 -6.04 -11.33 11.25
N GLY A 241 -6.58 -10.61 12.23
CA GLY A 241 -5.83 -9.66 13.02
C GLY A 241 -5.59 -8.31 12.35
N ALA A 242 -6.25 -7.97 11.24
CA ALA A 242 -6.24 -6.60 10.71
C ALA A 242 -6.84 -5.61 11.73
N GLU A 243 -6.02 -4.65 12.16
CA GLU A 243 -6.43 -3.63 13.14
C GLU A 243 -6.71 -2.29 12.47
N THR A 244 -5.86 -1.90 11.53
CA THR A 244 -5.95 -0.59 10.89
C THR A 244 -5.46 -0.66 9.46
N ILE A 245 -6.21 -0.01 8.56
CA ILE A 245 -5.83 0.17 7.17
C ILE A 245 -5.64 1.65 6.94
N TYR A 246 -4.48 2.04 6.43
CA TYR A 246 -4.18 3.39 5.98
C TYR A 246 -4.17 3.42 4.45
N LEU A 247 -4.62 4.53 3.87
CA LEU A 247 -4.41 4.83 2.45
C LEU A 247 -3.35 5.92 2.32
N GLN A 248 -2.19 5.56 1.77
CA GLN A 248 -1.27 6.55 1.24
C GLN A 248 -1.77 7.02 -0.12
N ASP A 249 -2.37 8.20 -0.14
CA ASP A 249 -2.71 8.86 -1.39
C ASP A 249 -1.46 9.44 -2.09
N ARG A 250 -1.64 9.80 -3.37
CA ARG A 250 -0.59 10.40 -4.21
C ARG A 250 -0.04 11.71 -3.62
N GLY A 251 -0.88 12.50 -2.96
CA GLY A 251 -0.50 13.76 -2.36
C GLY A 251 0.46 13.57 -1.19
N HIS A 252 0.21 12.58 -0.34
CA HIS A 252 1.10 12.17 0.74
C HIS A 252 2.42 11.65 0.19
N LEU A 253 2.37 10.71 -0.77
CA LEU A 253 3.59 10.16 -1.39
C LEU A 253 4.46 11.28 -2.00
N MET A 254 3.86 12.24 -2.71
CA MET A 254 4.57 13.42 -3.23
C MET A 254 5.24 14.26 -2.13
N ARG A 255 4.59 14.44 -0.98
CA ARG A 255 5.20 15.18 0.16
C ARG A 255 6.38 14.40 0.73
N LEU A 256 6.23 13.08 0.89
CA LEU A 256 7.28 12.19 1.39
C LEU A 256 8.49 12.18 0.43
N MET A 257 8.25 12.06 -0.87
CA MET A 257 9.30 12.14 -1.89
C MET A 257 10.02 13.49 -1.83
N ARG A 258 9.29 14.61 -1.79
CA ARG A 258 9.91 15.95 -1.67
C ARG A 258 10.74 16.11 -0.41
N HIS A 259 10.34 15.51 0.71
CA HIS A 259 11.10 15.53 1.95
C HIS A 259 12.47 14.87 1.75
N HIS A 260 12.51 13.66 1.18
CA HIS A 260 13.76 12.97 0.86
C HIS A 260 14.57 13.65 -0.25
N GLU A 261 13.89 14.19 -1.25
CA GLU A 261 14.50 14.89 -2.38
C GLU A 261 15.15 16.21 -1.98
N SER A 262 14.62 16.92 -0.97
CA SER A 262 15.16 18.22 -0.56
C SER A 262 16.64 18.17 -0.15
N GLU A 263 17.11 17.02 0.35
CA GLU A 263 18.51 16.78 0.68
C GLU A 263 19.31 16.23 -0.50
N ALA A 264 18.73 15.29 -1.26
CA ALA A 264 19.38 14.62 -2.39
C ALA A 264 19.56 15.54 -3.61
N LEU A 265 18.51 16.28 -3.99
CA LEU A 265 18.50 17.22 -5.12
C LEU A 265 19.47 18.38 -4.93
N ARG A 266 19.70 18.79 -3.67
CA ARG A 266 20.67 19.85 -3.34
C ARG A 266 22.09 19.48 -3.78
N LEU A 267 22.42 18.18 -3.75
CA LEU A 267 23.73 17.64 -4.10
C LEU A 267 23.83 17.12 -5.53
N MET A 268 22.70 16.86 -6.19
CA MET A 268 22.63 16.32 -7.56
C MET A 268 22.29 17.36 -8.63
N ARG A 269 22.09 18.62 -8.26
CA ARG A 269 21.83 19.76 -9.16
C ARG A 269 22.66 19.83 -10.45
N PRO A 270 23.96 19.45 -10.48
CA PRO A 270 24.74 19.50 -11.72
C PRO A 270 24.33 18.51 -12.81
N LEU A 271 23.57 17.45 -12.47
CA LEU A 271 23.26 16.35 -13.40
C LEU A 271 22.14 16.67 -14.41
N GLY A 272 21.56 17.88 -14.35
CA GLY A 272 20.43 18.27 -15.18
C GLY A 272 19.13 17.53 -14.81
N PRO A 273 17.96 18.12 -15.09
CA PRO A 273 16.68 17.53 -14.73
C PRO A 273 16.43 16.17 -15.39
N ASP A 274 17.08 15.83 -16.51
CA ASP A 274 16.79 14.57 -17.23
C ASP A 274 17.55 13.34 -16.71
N GLN A 275 18.73 13.50 -16.07
CA GLN A 275 19.49 12.35 -15.53
C GLN A 275 19.14 12.02 -14.08
N MET A 276 18.65 13.03 -13.35
CA MET A 276 18.36 12.99 -11.91
C MET A 276 17.33 11.93 -11.52
N TYR A 277 16.47 11.51 -12.45
CA TYR A 277 15.33 10.65 -12.15
C TYR A 277 15.44 9.22 -12.69
N ARG A 278 16.45 8.90 -13.51
CA ARG A 278 16.55 7.56 -14.13
C ARG A 278 16.94 6.45 -13.16
N PHE A 279 17.67 6.78 -12.09
CA PHE A 279 18.46 5.75 -11.39
C PHE A 279 17.68 4.88 -10.41
N HIS A 280 16.62 5.37 -9.74
CA HIS A 280 15.84 4.55 -8.79
C HIS A 280 14.33 4.51 -9.01
N PHE A 281 13.74 5.50 -9.70
CA PHE A 281 12.27 5.59 -9.86
C PHE A 281 11.79 5.86 -11.30
N GLY A 282 12.70 5.81 -12.28
CA GLY A 282 12.32 5.73 -13.69
C GLY A 282 11.95 7.04 -14.39
N GLY A 283 12.33 8.20 -13.88
CA GLY A 283 11.96 9.49 -14.46
C GLY A 283 11.11 10.32 -13.48
N PRO A 284 10.94 11.63 -13.72
CA PRO A 284 10.00 12.41 -12.95
C PRO A 284 8.61 11.83 -13.22
N ARG A 285 8.08 11.07 -12.25
CA ARG A 285 6.73 10.55 -12.33
C ARG A 285 5.79 11.71 -12.17
N ARG A 286 4.89 11.89 -13.13
CA ARG A 286 3.80 12.85 -12.96
C ARG A 286 2.95 12.39 -11.76
N PRO A 287 2.31 13.30 -11.02
CA PRO A 287 1.48 12.92 -9.88
C PRO A 287 0.43 11.85 -10.23
N ASP A 288 -0.12 11.87 -11.45
CA ASP A 288 -1.10 10.89 -11.95
C ASP A 288 -0.50 9.51 -12.29
N GLN A 289 0.82 9.38 -12.31
CA GLN A 289 1.56 8.11 -12.50
C GLN A 289 2.00 7.49 -11.17
N MET A 290 1.78 8.18 -10.05
CA MET A 290 2.12 7.64 -8.73
C MET A 290 1.08 6.61 -8.27
N TYR A 291 1.59 5.56 -7.63
CA TYR A 291 0.76 4.55 -6.99
C TYR A 291 0.08 5.15 -5.77
N GLU A 292 -1.14 4.69 -5.54
CA GLU A 292 -1.74 4.72 -4.22
C GLU A 292 -1.39 3.41 -3.53
N THR A 293 -1.35 3.41 -2.21
CA THR A 293 -0.86 2.25 -1.48
C THR A 293 -1.63 2.10 -0.18
N PHE A 294 -2.16 0.91 0.06
CA PHE A 294 -2.72 0.59 1.37
C PHE A 294 -1.62 0.08 2.29
N TYR A 295 -1.59 0.59 3.51
CA TYR A 295 -0.71 0.11 4.57
C TYR A 295 -1.56 -0.51 5.68
N VAL A 296 -1.23 -1.72 6.10
CA VAL A 296 -2.06 -2.47 7.06
C VAL A 296 -1.26 -2.75 8.32
N LYS A 297 -1.84 -2.37 9.46
CA LYS A 297 -1.38 -2.74 10.79
C LYS A 297 -2.13 -3.99 11.25
N LEU A 298 -1.38 -4.93 11.78
CA LEU A 298 -1.86 -6.20 12.29
C LEU A 298 -1.61 -6.29 13.80
N SER A 299 -2.57 -6.91 14.50
CA SER A 299 -2.53 -7.18 15.94
C SER A 299 -1.39 -8.12 16.35
N THR A 300 -1.01 -9.02 15.45
CA THR A 300 0.10 -9.95 15.65
C THR A 300 1.13 -9.80 14.54
N PRO A 301 2.43 -9.73 14.87
CA PRO A 301 3.49 -9.76 13.85
C PRO A 301 3.32 -10.99 12.95
N ILE A 302 3.30 -10.74 11.65
CA ILE A 302 3.27 -11.82 10.67
C ILE A 302 4.65 -12.47 10.58
N ASP A 303 4.70 -13.80 10.63
CA ASP A 303 5.90 -14.54 10.23
C ASP A 303 6.07 -14.55 8.69
N PRO A 304 7.28 -14.76 8.16
CA PRO A 304 7.53 -14.72 6.72
C PRO A 304 6.66 -15.67 5.88
N THR A 305 6.23 -16.79 6.46
CA THR A 305 5.37 -17.78 5.78
C THR A 305 3.94 -17.25 5.68
N GLY A 306 3.44 -16.63 6.74
CA GLY A 306 2.17 -15.91 6.77
C GLY A 306 2.13 -14.77 5.74
N THR A 307 3.23 -14.02 5.58
CA THR A 307 3.32 -12.95 4.57
C THR A 307 3.11 -13.50 3.17
N ALA A 308 3.77 -14.61 2.83
CA ALA A 308 3.68 -15.21 1.49
C ALA A 308 2.24 -15.64 1.14
N GLY A 309 1.53 -16.25 2.10
CA GLY A 309 0.13 -16.65 1.91
C GLY A 309 -0.79 -15.45 1.68
N ILE A 310 -0.62 -14.38 2.46
CA ILE A 310 -1.40 -13.15 2.33
C ILE A 310 -1.07 -12.43 1.02
N ALA A 311 0.22 -12.30 0.69
CA ALA A 311 0.68 -11.69 -0.56
C ALA A 311 0.09 -12.40 -1.78
N ARG A 312 0.13 -13.74 -1.81
CA ARG A 312 -0.48 -14.53 -2.89
C ARG A 312 -1.98 -14.29 -3.01
N ALA A 313 -2.71 -14.27 -1.88
CA ALA A 313 -4.15 -14.08 -1.89
C ALA A 313 -4.57 -12.67 -2.36
N LEU A 314 -3.81 -11.64 -1.96
CA LEU A 314 -4.11 -10.25 -2.28
C LEU A 314 -3.64 -9.84 -3.68
N LYS A 315 -2.52 -10.38 -4.17
CA LYS A 315 -2.01 -10.10 -5.53
C LYS A 315 -2.97 -10.50 -6.64
N LEU A 316 -3.82 -11.51 -6.41
CA LEU A 316 -4.83 -11.96 -7.36
C LEU A 316 -6.03 -11.01 -7.47
N LEU A 317 -6.11 -9.99 -6.61
CA LEU A 317 -7.20 -9.02 -6.67
C LEU A 317 -6.98 -8.02 -7.82
N PRO A 318 -8.03 -7.69 -8.59
CA PRO A 318 -7.98 -6.61 -9.56
C PRO A 318 -7.53 -5.30 -8.93
N GLY A 319 -6.58 -4.61 -9.58
CA GLY A 319 -6.05 -3.33 -9.13
C GLY A 319 -4.91 -3.43 -8.11
N VAL A 320 -4.49 -4.62 -7.69
CA VAL A 320 -3.27 -4.81 -6.88
C VAL A 320 -2.08 -5.07 -7.81
N LEU A 321 -1.03 -4.29 -7.64
CA LEU A 321 0.24 -4.47 -8.34
C LEU A 321 1.16 -5.39 -7.55
N ALA A 322 1.35 -5.10 -6.27
CA ALA A 322 2.29 -5.84 -5.43
C ALA A 322 1.92 -5.78 -3.96
N VAL A 323 2.45 -6.73 -3.19
CA VAL A 323 2.26 -6.83 -1.74
C VAL A 323 3.61 -7.09 -1.10
N TYR A 324 3.99 -6.24 -0.15
CA TYR A 324 5.28 -6.25 0.51
C TYR A 324 5.13 -6.22 2.03
N PRO A 325 6.01 -6.90 2.79
CA PRO A 325 6.16 -6.60 4.20
C PRO A 325 6.79 -5.21 4.35
N VAL A 326 6.26 -4.42 5.29
CA VAL A 326 6.90 -3.16 5.70
C VAL A 326 8.12 -3.51 6.53
N GLU A 327 9.30 -3.10 6.06
CA GLU A 327 10.53 -3.36 6.81
C GLU A 327 10.48 -2.63 8.16
N ALA A 328 10.82 -3.35 9.24
CA ALA A 328 11.06 -2.72 10.52
C ALA A 328 12.18 -1.69 10.34
N GLY A 329 11.94 -0.46 10.76
CA GLY A 329 12.98 0.56 10.79
C GLY A 329 14.08 0.08 11.75
N GLU A 330 15.31 0.05 11.26
CA GLU A 330 16.51 -0.11 12.10
C GLU A 330 16.78 1.15 12.92
#